data_AF-A0A6J8DP26-F1
#
_entry.id   AF-A0A6J8DP26-F1
#
_cell.length_a   1.000
_cell.length_b   1.000
_cell.length_c   1.000
_cell.angle_alpha   90.00
_cell.angle_beta   90.00
_cell.angle_gamma   90.00
#
_symmetry.space_group_name_H-M   'P 1'
#
loop_
_entity.id
_entity.type
_entity.pdbx_description
1 polymer ?
#
loop_
_entity_poly.entity_id
_entity_poly.type
_entity_poly.pdbx_seq_one_letter_code
_entity_poly.pdbx_strand_id
1 'polypeptide(L)'
;MSILKWIKSSKIREPSSPGLPSPSRATSEDDAIAITAANEAIESLSDSPKASPSRPGKRKRGEYGSYTPEERAKFAKIANDFGVAKASRKISSDLGKWVSETTIRSMRDESRKKIKINLEQRIASEIKELPTKVRGRPLVFGDKLGDRVKMFVKNLRAAGGVVNTTIVVAAARGIVRAENRALLVENRGHLDVSRDYARSLMRRMNLVKRKGTKTARKLPEDFENLKAEYLK
;
A
#
# COMPACT_ATOMS: atom_id res chain seq x y z
N MET A 1 14.61 -53.98 43.06
CA MET A 1 14.47 -53.00 41.95
C MET A 1 14.15 -53.77 40.67
N SER A 2 13.04 -53.47 39.98
CA SER A 2 12.68 -54.13 38.71
C SER A 2 13.54 -53.59 37.55
N ILE A 3 13.95 -54.45 36.61
CA ILE A 3 14.73 -54.08 35.41
C ILE A 3 14.05 -52.94 34.64
N LEU A 4 12.71 -52.96 34.56
CA LEU A 4 11.92 -51.91 33.91
C LEU A 4 12.01 -50.56 34.62
N LYS A 5 12.11 -50.53 35.95
CA LYS A 5 12.30 -49.27 36.71
C LYS A 5 13.71 -48.71 36.50
N TRP A 6 14.73 -49.57 36.40
CA TRP A 6 16.10 -49.16 36.11
C TRP A 6 16.25 -48.57 34.71
N ILE A 7 15.63 -49.19 33.69
CA ILE A 7 15.61 -48.67 32.30
C ILE A 7 14.84 -47.35 32.17
N LYS A 8 13.80 -47.12 32.98
CA LYS A 8 13.07 -45.85 33.00
C LYS A 8 13.87 -44.76 33.72
N SER A 9 14.49 -45.09 34.84
CA SER A 9 15.29 -44.15 35.63
C SER A 9 16.55 -43.68 34.87
N SER A 10 17.16 -44.55 34.05
CA SER A 10 18.34 -44.19 33.25
C SER A 10 18.06 -43.17 32.12
N LYS A 11 16.80 -42.88 31.81
CA LYS A 11 16.40 -41.86 30.83
C LYS A 11 16.24 -40.45 31.43
N ILE A 12 16.37 -40.31 32.75
CA ILE A 12 16.23 -39.01 33.42
C ILE A 12 17.60 -38.33 33.47
N ARG A 13 17.77 -37.24 32.72
CA ARG A 13 19.03 -36.47 32.61
C ARG A 13 18.77 -35.01 32.95
N GLU A 14 19.61 -34.40 33.78
CA GLU A 14 19.52 -32.96 34.06
C GLU A 14 19.92 -32.13 32.83
N PRO A 15 19.24 -30.99 32.59
CA PRO A 15 19.56 -30.12 31.46
C PRO A 15 20.95 -29.51 31.61
N SER A 16 21.66 -29.37 30.50
CA SER A 16 23.00 -28.77 30.44
C SER A 16 22.92 -27.24 30.46
N SER A 17 21.80 -26.69 29.96
CA SER A 17 21.58 -25.25 29.81
C SER A 17 20.99 -24.60 31.07
N PRO A 18 21.56 -23.48 31.58
CA PRO A 18 21.04 -22.80 32.76
C PRO A 18 19.65 -22.18 32.47
N GLY A 19 18.68 -22.45 33.35
CA GLY A 19 17.33 -21.89 33.29
C GLY A 19 16.23 -22.84 32.78
N LEU A 20 16.57 -24.07 32.39
CA LEU A 20 15.58 -25.11 32.08
C LEU A 20 15.10 -25.84 33.36
N PRO A 21 13.83 -26.30 33.39
CA PRO A 21 13.29 -27.00 34.54
C PRO A 21 13.95 -28.36 34.76
N SER A 22 14.39 -28.62 35.99
CA SER A 22 15.00 -29.90 36.41
C SER A 22 13.96 -31.02 36.49
N PRO A 23 14.15 -32.15 35.77
CA PRO A 23 13.24 -33.30 35.79
C PRO A 23 13.13 -33.96 37.16
N SER A 24 14.17 -33.87 38.00
CA SER A 24 14.21 -34.41 39.36
C SER A 24 13.20 -33.77 40.33
N ARG A 25 12.62 -32.63 39.96
CA ARG A 25 11.64 -31.90 40.77
C ARG A 25 10.19 -32.28 40.44
N ALA A 26 9.97 -33.18 39.47
CA ALA A 26 8.64 -33.64 39.08
C ALA A 26 8.05 -34.62 40.10
N THR A 27 6.74 -34.55 40.30
CA THR A 27 5.99 -35.42 41.24
C THR A 27 5.71 -36.82 40.70
N SER A 28 5.82 -37.03 39.39
CA SER A 28 5.58 -38.31 38.71
C SER A 28 6.75 -38.67 37.79
N GLU A 29 7.06 -39.97 37.67
CA GLU A 29 8.11 -40.47 36.76
C GLU A 29 7.80 -40.15 35.29
N ASP A 30 6.53 -40.19 34.89
CA ASP A 30 6.13 -39.89 33.52
C ASP A 30 6.30 -38.39 33.18
N ASP A 31 6.08 -37.51 34.17
CA ASP A 31 6.30 -36.07 34.02
C ASP A 31 7.79 -35.75 33.89
N ALA A 32 8.65 -36.44 34.64
CA ALA A 32 10.10 -36.29 34.53
C ALA A 32 10.60 -36.66 33.12
N ILE A 33 10.05 -37.73 32.51
CA ILE A 33 10.38 -38.15 31.15
C ILE A 33 9.89 -37.12 30.11
N ALA A 34 8.72 -36.52 30.33
CA ALA A 34 8.21 -35.46 29.45
C ALA A 34 9.08 -34.20 29.52
N ILE A 35 9.53 -33.82 30.72
CA ILE A 35 10.40 -32.65 30.94
C ILE A 35 11.78 -32.88 30.31
N THR A 36 12.37 -34.08 30.42
CA THR A 36 13.66 -34.37 29.77
C THR A 36 13.56 -34.30 28.24
N ALA A 37 12.53 -34.90 27.66
CA ALA A 37 12.32 -34.87 26.21
C ALA A 37 12.12 -33.43 25.68
N ALA A 38 11.41 -32.59 26.44
CA ALA A 38 11.22 -31.18 26.08
C ALA A 38 12.53 -30.38 26.18
N ASN A 39 13.32 -30.59 27.23
CA ASN A 39 14.62 -29.93 27.41
C ASN A 39 15.60 -30.33 26.29
N GLU A 40 15.67 -31.61 25.93
CA GLU A 40 16.54 -32.11 24.85
C GLU A 40 16.15 -31.51 23.49
N ALA A 41 14.85 -31.36 23.21
CA ALA A 41 14.37 -30.70 22.00
C ALA A 41 14.82 -29.22 21.94
N ILE A 42 14.76 -28.51 23.07
CA ILE A 42 15.21 -27.10 23.16
C ILE A 42 16.73 -27.00 22.97
N GLU A 43 17.50 -27.89 23.60
CA GLU A 43 18.97 -27.90 23.46
C GLU A 43 19.40 -28.20 22.02
N SER A 44 18.70 -29.12 21.33
CA SER A 44 18.96 -29.37 19.90
C SER A 44 18.66 -28.17 18.99
N LEU A 45 17.76 -27.28 19.40
CA LEU A 45 17.48 -26.02 18.68
C LEU A 45 18.56 -24.96 18.97
N SER A 46 19.15 -24.95 20.15
CA SER A 46 20.25 -24.03 20.49
C SER A 46 21.60 -24.46 19.92
N ASP A 47 21.84 -25.76 19.76
CA ASP A 47 23.06 -26.32 19.17
C ASP A 47 23.04 -26.33 17.64
N SER A 48 21.88 -26.04 17.03
CA SER A 48 21.81 -25.70 15.61
C SER A 48 22.67 -24.46 15.34
N PRO A 49 23.61 -24.52 14.37
CA PRO A 49 24.47 -23.37 14.08
C PRO A 49 23.56 -22.18 13.77
N LYS A 50 23.67 -21.15 14.62
CA LYS A 50 23.02 -19.84 14.47
C LYS A 50 22.87 -19.53 12.99
N ALA A 51 21.60 -19.48 12.56
CA ALA A 51 21.12 -19.04 11.26
C ALA A 51 22.24 -18.67 10.28
N SER A 52 22.41 -19.51 9.24
CA SER A 52 23.21 -19.20 8.05
C SER A 52 23.23 -17.70 7.79
N PRO A 53 24.41 -17.05 7.61
CA PRO A 53 24.48 -15.60 7.43
C PRO A 53 23.48 -15.23 6.34
N SER A 54 22.57 -14.31 6.67
CA SER A 54 21.54 -13.85 5.74
C SER A 54 22.19 -13.59 4.39
N ARG A 55 21.72 -14.27 3.34
CA ARG A 55 22.17 -14.02 1.96
C ARG A 55 22.28 -12.51 1.78
N PRO A 56 23.39 -11.97 1.22
CA PRO A 56 23.55 -10.54 1.03
C PRO A 56 22.26 -10.02 0.38
N GLY A 57 21.56 -9.14 1.10
CA GLY A 57 20.24 -8.67 0.69
C GLY A 57 20.31 -8.20 -0.76
N LYS A 58 19.33 -8.58 -1.58
CA LYS A 58 19.25 -8.14 -2.98
C LYS A 58 19.53 -6.65 -3.03
N ARG A 59 20.51 -6.24 -3.85
CA ARG A 59 20.88 -4.82 -4.02
C ARG A 59 19.61 -3.99 -4.19
N LYS A 60 19.47 -2.92 -3.41
CA LYS A 60 18.36 -1.98 -3.56
C LYS A 60 18.34 -1.53 -5.02
N ARG A 61 17.19 -1.68 -5.68
CA ARG A 61 17.00 -1.25 -7.07
C ARG A 61 17.32 0.25 -7.14
N GLY A 62 18.13 0.65 -8.11
CA GLY A 62 18.50 2.06 -8.31
C GLY A 62 17.28 2.96 -8.55
N GLU A 63 17.47 4.25 -8.33
CA GLU A 63 16.45 5.27 -8.57
C GLU A 63 16.14 5.37 -10.07
N TYR A 64 14.86 5.36 -10.43
CA TYR A 64 14.43 5.56 -11.81
C TYR A 64 14.44 7.06 -12.14
N GLY A 65 15.01 7.44 -13.28
CA GLY A 65 14.87 8.80 -13.79
C GLY A 65 13.39 9.18 -13.99
N SER A 66 12.94 10.23 -13.32
CA SER A 66 11.65 10.87 -13.55
C SER A 66 11.84 12.05 -14.51
N TYR A 67 11.00 12.13 -15.54
CA TYR A 67 11.03 13.20 -16.54
C TYR A 67 9.71 13.93 -16.55
N THR A 68 9.76 15.26 -16.69
CA THR A 68 8.55 16.09 -16.75
C THR A 68 7.78 15.82 -18.05
N PRO A 69 6.45 16.06 -18.09
CA PRO A 69 5.66 15.87 -19.30
C PRO A 69 6.21 16.61 -20.53
N GLU A 70 6.78 17.79 -20.33
CA GLU A 70 7.42 18.60 -21.37
C GLU A 70 8.73 17.99 -21.87
N GLU A 71 9.61 17.55 -20.97
CA GLU A 71 10.85 16.85 -21.33
C GLU A 71 10.55 15.61 -22.16
N ARG A 72 9.54 14.83 -21.75
CA ARG A 72 9.10 13.64 -22.48
C ARG A 72 8.63 13.96 -23.90
N ALA A 73 7.94 15.08 -24.09
CA ALA A 73 7.54 15.55 -25.42
C ALA A 73 8.75 15.97 -26.25
N LYS A 74 9.70 16.72 -25.66
CA LYS A 74 10.96 17.11 -26.32
C LYS A 74 11.79 15.88 -26.74
N PHE A 75 11.93 14.89 -25.88
CA PHE A 75 12.67 13.66 -26.19
C PHE A 75 12.00 12.87 -27.30
N ALA A 76 10.66 12.80 -27.30
CA ALA A 76 9.92 12.15 -28.36
C ALA A 76 10.08 12.87 -29.70
N LYS A 77 10.11 14.20 -29.72
CA LYS A 77 10.37 15.01 -30.93
C LYS A 77 11.76 14.70 -31.50
N ILE A 78 12.79 14.82 -30.67
CA ILE A 78 14.18 14.49 -31.07
C ILE A 78 14.29 13.04 -31.57
N ALA A 79 13.60 12.09 -30.95
CA ALA A 79 13.61 10.69 -31.36
C ALA A 79 12.83 10.40 -32.66
N ASN A 80 11.82 11.20 -32.98
CA ASN A 80 11.13 11.13 -34.27
C ASN A 80 12.00 11.71 -35.39
N ASP A 81 12.72 12.80 -35.11
CA ASP A 81 13.54 13.50 -36.10
C ASP A 81 14.86 12.77 -36.41
N PHE A 82 15.56 12.28 -35.37
CA PHE A 82 16.93 11.75 -35.48
C PHE A 82 17.06 10.25 -35.19
N GLY A 83 15.97 9.58 -34.79
CA GLY A 83 15.99 8.19 -34.35
C GLY A 83 16.41 8.00 -32.89
N VAL A 84 16.11 6.82 -32.32
CA VAL A 84 16.22 6.55 -30.88
C VAL A 84 17.66 6.57 -30.36
N ALA A 85 18.60 5.94 -31.08
CA ALA A 85 20.00 5.84 -30.63
C ALA A 85 20.68 7.22 -30.60
N LYS A 86 20.50 8.03 -31.65
CA LYS A 86 21.07 9.39 -31.71
C LYS A 86 20.42 10.31 -30.68
N ALA A 87 19.09 10.20 -30.50
CA ALA A 87 18.39 10.91 -29.43
C ALA A 87 18.92 10.53 -28.04
N SER A 88 19.17 9.24 -27.78
CA SER A 88 19.72 8.76 -26.50
C SER A 88 21.04 9.40 -26.14
N ARG A 89 21.98 9.47 -27.08
CA ARG A 89 23.28 10.09 -26.86
C ARG A 89 23.16 11.60 -26.65
N LYS A 90 22.39 12.28 -27.51
CA LYS A 90 22.18 13.73 -27.42
C LYS A 90 21.53 14.12 -26.09
N ILE A 91 20.41 13.48 -25.74
CA ILE A 91 19.67 13.75 -24.50
C ILE A 91 20.53 13.44 -23.27
N SER A 92 21.30 12.35 -23.30
CA SER A 92 22.17 12.01 -22.17
C SER A 92 23.30 13.02 -21.99
N SER A 93 23.83 13.56 -23.09
CA SER A 93 24.81 14.64 -23.07
C SER A 93 24.20 15.94 -22.54
N ASP A 94 23.01 16.31 -23.02
CA ASP A 94 22.33 17.56 -22.65
C ASP A 94 21.92 17.60 -21.16
N LEU A 95 21.52 16.44 -20.60
CA LEU A 95 21.08 16.33 -19.19
C LEU A 95 22.21 15.99 -18.20
N GLY A 96 23.38 15.58 -18.70
CA GLY A 96 24.45 15.01 -17.87
C GLY A 96 24.06 13.71 -17.15
N LYS A 97 23.00 13.03 -17.61
CA LYS A 97 22.47 11.79 -17.02
C LYS A 97 22.17 10.78 -18.12
N TRP A 98 22.57 9.52 -17.90
CA TRP A 98 22.31 8.46 -18.86
C TRP A 98 20.80 8.17 -19.00
N VAL A 99 20.27 8.36 -20.21
CA VAL A 99 18.90 7.97 -20.57
C VAL A 99 18.96 6.73 -21.45
N SER A 100 18.26 5.67 -21.05
CA SER A 100 18.24 4.43 -21.85
C SER A 100 17.45 4.58 -23.14
N GLU A 101 17.89 3.91 -24.20
CA GLU A 101 17.16 3.84 -25.47
C GLU A 101 15.73 3.31 -25.30
N THR A 102 15.51 2.37 -24.37
CA THR A 102 14.19 1.83 -24.06
C THR A 102 13.22 2.91 -23.55
N THR A 103 13.74 3.85 -22.75
CA THR A 103 12.96 4.97 -22.22
C THR A 103 12.53 5.91 -23.35
N ILE A 104 13.47 6.27 -24.22
CA ILE A 104 13.21 7.17 -25.36
C ILE A 104 12.28 6.52 -26.38
N ARG A 105 12.47 5.22 -26.65
CA ARG A 105 11.57 4.44 -27.51
C ARG A 105 10.14 4.49 -26.99
N SER A 106 9.93 4.26 -25.69
CA SER A 106 8.60 4.34 -25.08
C SER A 106 7.97 5.72 -25.23
N MET A 107 8.73 6.81 -25.06
CA MET A 107 8.22 8.18 -25.21
C MET A 107 7.87 8.51 -26.67
N ARG A 108 8.71 8.09 -27.62
CA ARG A 108 8.46 8.22 -29.06
C ARG A 108 7.18 7.48 -29.46
N ASP A 109 7.03 6.24 -29.04
CA ASP A 109 5.88 5.41 -29.40
C ASP A 109 4.57 5.94 -28.80
N GLU A 110 4.62 6.47 -27.57
CA GLU A 110 3.48 7.18 -26.96
C GLU A 110 3.13 8.48 -27.72
N SER A 111 4.14 9.24 -28.16
CA SER A 111 3.94 10.43 -28.99
C SER A 111 3.31 10.08 -30.33
N ARG A 112 3.81 9.06 -31.04
CA ARG A 112 3.24 8.59 -32.32
C ARG A 112 1.78 8.17 -32.18
N LYS A 113 1.43 7.45 -31.11
CA LYS A 113 0.03 7.08 -30.82
C LYS A 113 -0.86 8.31 -30.64
N LYS A 114 -0.37 9.32 -29.92
CA LYS A 114 -1.10 10.58 -29.74
C LYS A 114 -1.24 11.36 -31.04
N ILE A 115 -0.20 11.45 -31.87
CA ILE A 115 -0.28 12.09 -33.19
C ILE A 115 -1.36 11.42 -34.04
N LYS A 116 -1.42 10.08 -34.03
CA LYS A 116 -2.46 9.33 -34.74
C LYS A 116 -3.87 9.69 -34.24
N ILE A 117 -4.09 9.71 -32.92
CA ILE A 117 -5.38 10.09 -32.33
C ILE A 117 -5.74 11.54 -32.65
N ASN A 118 -4.78 12.47 -32.58
CA ASN A 118 -5.01 13.87 -32.93
C ASN A 118 -5.38 14.03 -34.40
N LEU A 119 -4.73 13.27 -35.31
CA LEU A 119 -5.06 13.25 -36.72
C LEU A 119 -6.50 12.78 -36.97
N GLU A 120 -6.91 11.69 -36.32
CA GLU A 120 -8.29 11.17 -36.37
C GLU A 120 -9.30 12.20 -35.83
N GLN A 121 -8.92 12.94 -34.79
CA GLN A 121 -9.76 13.96 -34.16
C GLN A 121 -9.64 15.35 -34.81
N ARG A 122 -8.86 15.51 -35.91
CA ARG A 122 -8.56 16.79 -36.56
C ARG A 122 -8.02 17.88 -35.61
N ILE A 123 -7.28 17.46 -34.59
CA ILE A 123 -6.58 18.32 -33.63
C ILE A 123 -5.16 18.60 -34.15
N ALA A 124 -4.59 19.75 -33.78
CA ALA A 124 -3.21 20.10 -34.10
C ALA A 124 -2.21 18.96 -33.78
N SER A 125 -1.26 18.77 -34.69
CA SER A 125 -0.29 17.66 -34.64
C SER A 125 0.85 17.88 -33.65
N GLU A 126 1.11 19.12 -33.23
CA GLU A 126 2.20 19.43 -32.32
C GLU A 126 1.85 19.08 -30.86
N ILE A 127 2.59 18.12 -30.31
CA ILE A 127 2.44 17.69 -28.91
C ILE A 127 3.45 18.44 -28.05
N LYS A 128 2.96 19.40 -27.25
CA LYS A 128 3.78 20.14 -26.26
C LYS A 128 4.04 19.33 -24.98
N GLU A 129 3.11 18.48 -24.58
CA GLU A 129 3.19 17.71 -23.33
C GLU A 129 2.86 16.23 -23.51
N LEU A 130 3.68 15.38 -22.90
CA LEU A 130 3.48 13.94 -22.82
C LEU A 130 3.32 13.50 -21.35
N PRO A 131 2.10 13.57 -20.78
CA PRO A 131 1.79 13.11 -19.43
C PRO A 131 2.29 11.70 -19.14
N THR A 132 2.83 11.52 -17.93
CA THR A 132 3.18 10.22 -17.38
C THR A 132 1.94 9.40 -17.09
N LYS A 133 2.01 8.10 -17.36
CA LYS A 133 0.94 7.17 -16.97
C LYS A 133 0.82 7.13 -15.45
N VAL A 134 -0.43 7.10 -14.96
CA VAL A 134 -0.72 6.88 -13.54
C VAL A 134 -0.16 5.52 -13.15
N ARG A 135 0.72 5.49 -12.15
CA ARG A 135 1.37 4.26 -11.69
C ARG A 135 0.52 3.56 -10.63
N GLY A 136 0.62 2.22 -10.60
CA GLY A 136 0.04 1.37 -9.55
C GLY A 136 -1.28 0.71 -9.93
N ARG A 137 -1.73 -0.20 -9.08
CA ARG A 137 -3.00 -0.94 -9.26
C ARG A 137 -4.19 0.03 -9.17
N PRO A 138 -5.24 -0.13 -9.99
CA PRO A 138 -6.49 0.60 -9.79
C PRO A 138 -7.08 0.33 -8.40
N LEU A 139 -7.99 1.20 -7.95
CA LEU A 139 -8.71 1.00 -6.70
C LEU A 139 -9.66 -0.20 -6.81
N VAL A 140 -9.94 -0.85 -5.68
CA VAL A 140 -10.83 -2.03 -5.60
C VAL A 140 -12.22 -1.70 -6.15
N PHE A 141 -12.72 -0.52 -5.80
CA PHE A 141 -13.92 0.05 -6.38
C PHE A 141 -13.50 0.65 -7.70
N GLY A 142 -13.88 -0.03 -8.80
CA GLY A 142 -13.59 0.41 -10.17
C GLY A 142 -14.00 1.87 -10.41
N ASP A 143 -13.60 2.41 -11.55
CA ASP A 143 -13.54 3.87 -11.74
C ASP A 143 -14.86 4.60 -11.42
N LYS A 144 -16.01 4.08 -11.87
CA LYS A 144 -17.33 4.69 -11.62
C LYS A 144 -17.67 4.84 -10.13
N LEU A 145 -17.64 3.73 -9.39
CA LEU A 145 -17.95 3.71 -7.95
C LEU A 145 -16.89 4.49 -7.16
N GLY A 146 -15.62 4.29 -7.51
CA GLY A 146 -14.50 5.00 -6.89
C GLY A 146 -14.62 6.51 -7.04
N ASP A 147 -14.99 7.00 -8.22
CA ASP A 147 -15.12 8.43 -8.50
C ASP A 147 -16.29 9.08 -7.77
N ARG A 148 -17.42 8.37 -7.61
CA ARG A 148 -18.53 8.83 -6.76
C ARG A 148 -18.12 8.99 -5.30
N VAL A 149 -17.39 8.01 -4.75
CA VAL A 149 -16.85 8.10 -3.38
C VAL A 149 -15.87 9.28 -3.27
N LYS A 150 -14.97 9.48 -4.24
CA LYS A 150 -14.07 10.64 -4.26
C LYS A 150 -14.83 11.95 -4.27
N MET A 151 -15.87 12.05 -5.09
CA MET A 151 -16.69 13.26 -5.23
C MET A 151 -17.42 13.57 -3.92
N PHE A 152 -18.01 12.56 -3.28
CA PHE A 152 -18.61 12.69 -1.95
C PHE A 152 -17.59 13.20 -0.91
N VAL A 153 -16.39 12.62 -0.88
CA VAL A 153 -15.33 13.02 0.07
C VAL A 153 -14.84 14.44 -0.20
N LYS A 154 -14.74 14.87 -1.47
CA LYS A 154 -14.40 16.26 -1.83
C LYS A 154 -15.49 17.24 -1.35
N ASN A 155 -16.76 16.91 -1.56
CA ASN A 155 -17.88 17.75 -1.11
C ASN A 155 -17.94 17.85 0.41
N LEU A 156 -17.75 16.72 1.10
CA LEU A 156 -17.67 16.69 2.56
C LEU A 156 -16.51 17.56 3.08
N ARG A 157 -15.38 17.57 2.36
CA ARG A 157 -14.22 18.39 2.69
C ARG A 157 -14.47 19.88 2.43
N ALA A 158 -15.16 20.22 1.34
CA ALA A 158 -15.53 21.59 1.00
C ALA A 158 -16.53 22.18 2.02
N ALA A 159 -17.44 21.36 2.54
CA ALA A 159 -18.35 21.72 3.63
C ALA A 159 -17.67 21.85 5.02
N GLY A 160 -16.35 21.64 5.12
CA GLY A 160 -15.61 21.70 6.39
C GLY A 160 -15.73 20.44 7.25
N GLY A 161 -16.30 19.35 6.73
CA GLY A 161 -16.46 18.08 7.43
C GLY A 161 -15.13 17.37 7.72
N VAL A 162 -15.09 16.63 8.82
CA VAL A 162 -13.95 15.77 9.17
C VAL A 162 -13.96 14.52 8.30
N VAL A 163 -12.86 14.25 7.60
CA VAL A 163 -12.69 13.02 6.80
C VAL A 163 -11.83 12.03 7.58
N ASN A 164 -12.46 10.93 8.01
CA ASN A 164 -11.79 9.80 8.66
C ASN A 164 -12.04 8.50 7.87
N THR A 165 -11.21 7.49 8.09
CA THR A 165 -11.33 6.17 7.43
C THR A 165 -12.70 5.54 7.66
N THR A 166 -13.27 5.69 8.86
CA THR A 166 -14.61 5.19 9.19
C THR A 166 -15.70 5.84 8.34
N ILE A 167 -15.63 7.17 8.16
CA ILE A 167 -16.58 7.93 7.35
C ILE A 167 -16.47 7.52 5.87
N VAL A 168 -15.25 7.34 5.37
CA VAL A 168 -15.01 6.89 4.00
C VAL A 168 -15.54 5.47 3.77
N VAL A 169 -15.34 4.55 4.72
CA VAL A 169 -15.91 3.19 4.65
C VAL A 169 -17.44 3.24 4.65
N ALA A 170 -18.04 4.01 5.55
CA ALA A 170 -19.50 4.15 5.63
C ALA A 170 -20.09 4.75 4.35
N ALA A 171 -19.47 5.81 3.83
CA ALA A 171 -19.88 6.45 2.57
C ALA A 171 -19.77 5.49 1.39
N ALA A 172 -18.65 4.76 1.26
CA ALA A 172 -18.48 3.78 0.21
C ALA A 172 -19.51 2.64 0.30
N ARG A 173 -19.78 2.11 1.51
CA ARG A 173 -20.86 1.12 1.71
C ARG A 173 -22.23 1.68 1.31
N GLY A 174 -22.55 2.91 1.72
CA GLY A 174 -23.81 3.57 1.38
C GLY A 174 -24.00 3.73 -0.13
N ILE A 175 -22.97 4.22 -0.84
CA ILE A 175 -23.00 4.40 -2.29
C ILE A 175 -23.18 3.06 -3.01
N VAL A 176 -22.45 2.02 -2.60
CA VAL A 176 -22.57 0.69 -3.21
C VAL A 176 -23.96 0.09 -2.94
N ARG A 177 -24.51 0.25 -1.74
CA ARG A 177 -25.87 -0.20 -1.41
C ARG A 177 -26.93 0.50 -2.26
N ALA A 178 -26.77 1.79 -2.52
CA ALA A 178 -27.70 2.58 -3.33
C ALA A 178 -27.65 2.17 -4.81
N GLU A 179 -26.48 1.84 -5.34
CA GLU A 179 -26.34 1.47 -6.75
C GLU A 179 -26.61 -0.01 -7.01
N ASN A 180 -25.91 -0.91 -6.30
CA ASN A 180 -26.18 -2.34 -6.35
C ASN A 180 -25.71 -3.05 -5.08
N ARG A 181 -26.67 -3.40 -4.22
CA ARG A 181 -26.43 -4.12 -2.98
C ARG A 181 -25.70 -5.46 -3.18
N ALA A 182 -25.93 -6.15 -4.29
CA ALA A 182 -25.36 -7.49 -4.54
C ALA A 182 -23.84 -7.49 -4.75
N LEU A 183 -23.23 -6.31 -4.97
CA LEU A 183 -21.77 -6.22 -5.14
C LEU A 183 -21.00 -6.37 -3.82
N LEU A 184 -21.63 -6.11 -2.68
CA LEU A 184 -20.98 -6.20 -1.38
C LEU A 184 -20.83 -7.65 -0.92
N VAL A 185 -19.71 -7.96 -0.26
CA VAL A 185 -19.46 -9.28 0.36
C VAL A 185 -20.58 -9.69 1.32
N GLU A 186 -21.19 -8.74 2.03
CA GLU A 186 -22.36 -8.95 2.91
C GLU A 186 -23.54 -9.61 2.17
N ASN A 187 -23.67 -9.35 0.86
CA ASN A 187 -24.73 -9.88 0.00
C ASN A 187 -24.20 -10.91 -1.01
N ARG A 188 -23.12 -11.63 -0.66
CA ARG A 188 -22.42 -12.62 -1.53
C ARG A 188 -21.73 -12.02 -2.77
N GLY A 189 -21.44 -10.73 -2.75
CA GLY A 189 -20.65 -10.06 -3.77
C GLY A 189 -19.14 -10.21 -3.55
N HIS A 190 -18.37 -9.54 -4.41
CA HIS A 190 -16.90 -9.59 -4.42
C HIS A 190 -16.22 -8.32 -3.88
N LEU A 191 -16.97 -7.22 -3.69
CA LEU A 191 -16.41 -5.96 -3.21
C LEU A 191 -16.40 -5.91 -1.69
N ASP A 192 -15.19 -5.97 -1.12
CA ASP A 192 -14.96 -5.69 0.30
C ASP A 192 -14.61 -4.22 0.52
N VAL A 193 -15.47 -3.50 1.24
CA VAL A 193 -15.19 -2.12 1.68
C VAL A 193 -14.34 -2.18 2.95
N SER A 194 -13.05 -2.43 2.78
CA SER A 194 -12.09 -2.53 3.88
C SER A 194 -11.54 -1.17 4.35
N ARG A 195 -10.98 -1.12 5.57
CA ARG A 195 -10.26 0.07 6.06
C ARG A 195 -9.02 0.40 5.21
N ASP A 196 -8.42 -0.61 4.59
CA ASP A 196 -7.23 -0.45 3.74
C ASP A 196 -7.60 0.27 2.45
N TYR A 197 -8.76 -0.06 1.86
CA TYR A 197 -9.31 0.69 0.74
C TYR A 197 -9.48 2.17 1.10
N ALA A 198 -10.12 2.48 2.23
CA ALA A 198 -10.30 3.86 2.67
C ALA A 198 -8.98 4.61 2.87
N ARG A 199 -7.97 3.97 3.49
CA ARG A 199 -6.62 4.56 3.62
C ARG A 199 -5.96 4.80 2.26
N SER A 200 -6.08 3.85 1.33
CA SER A 200 -5.56 3.98 -0.03
C SER A 200 -6.22 5.15 -0.79
N LEU A 201 -7.55 5.26 -0.70
CA LEU A 201 -8.31 6.34 -1.33
C LEU A 201 -7.89 7.71 -0.79
N MET A 202 -7.83 7.86 0.54
CA MET A 202 -7.41 9.12 1.17
C MET A 202 -5.99 9.52 0.76
N ARG A 203 -5.04 8.57 0.73
CA ARG A 203 -3.66 8.84 0.27
C ARG A 203 -3.62 9.32 -1.18
N ARG A 204 -4.40 8.70 -2.07
CA ARG A 204 -4.48 9.12 -3.49
C ARG A 204 -5.11 10.50 -3.68
N MET A 205 -5.98 10.91 -2.75
CA MET A 205 -6.58 12.25 -2.72
C MET A 205 -5.74 13.28 -1.97
N ASN A 206 -4.51 12.93 -1.54
CA ASN A 206 -3.66 13.77 -0.68
C ASN A 206 -4.37 14.22 0.61
N LEU A 207 -5.25 13.38 1.15
CA LEU A 207 -5.95 13.64 2.41
C LEU A 207 -5.23 12.96 3.57
N VAL A 208 -4.96 13.74 4.61
CA VAL A 208 -4.43 13.26 5.89
C VAL A 208 -5.58 13.18 6.90
N LYS A 209 -5.53 12.16 7.78
CA LYS A 209 -6.43 12.08 8.94
C LYS A 209 -6.25 13.32 9.79
N ARG A 210 -7.24 14.23 9.80
CA ARG A 210 -7.26 15.34 10.74
C ARG A 210 -7.94 14.89 12.02
N LYS A 211 -7.37 15.24 13.18
CA LYS A 211 -8.15 15.26 14.42
C LYS A 211 -9.21 16.35 14.23
N GLY A 212 -10.46 16.04 14.53
CA GLY A 212 -11.51 17.07 14.52
C GLY A 212 -11.09 18.15 15.50
N THR A 213 -10.76 19.34 15.01
CA THR A 213 -10.57 20.48 15.88
C THR A 213 -11.96 20.89 16.35
N LYS A 214 -12.21 20.81 17.67
CA LYS A 214 -13.34 21.49 18.30
C LYS A 214 -13.12 23.01 18.25
N THR A 215 -12.77 23.56 17.09
CA THR A 215 -12.97 24.99 16.86
C THR A 215 -14.46 25.18 17.01
N ALA A 216 -14.85 25.85 18.10
CA ALA A 216 -16.23 26.03 18.52
C ALA A 216 -17.10 26.36 17.31
N ARG A 217 -18.31 25.81 17.26
CA ARG A 217 -19.32 26.21 16.28
C ARG A 217 -19.38 27.74 16.36
N LYS A 218 -19.02 28.43 15.26
CA LYS A 218 -19.24 29.87 15.19
C LYS A 218 -20.72 30.08 15.41
N LEU A 219 -21.09 31.01 16.29
CA LEU A 219 -22.49 31.43 16.40
C LEU A 219 -22.96 31.81 14.99
N PRO A 220 -24.10 31.29 14.52
CA PRO A 220 -24.73 31.82 13.31
C PRO A 220 -24.90 33.33 13.45
N GLU A 221 -24.76 34.08 12.35
CA GLU A 221 -24.95 35.53 12.36
C GLU A 221 -26.35 35.91 12.87
N ASP A 222 -27.34 35.04 12.63
CA ASP A 222 -28.73 35.19 13.05
C ASP A 222 -29.04 34.65 14.45
N PHE A 223 -28.02 34.34 15.27
CA PHE A 223 -28.24 33.77 16.60
C PHE A 223 -29.11 34.65 17.50
N GLU A 224 -28.94 35.97 17.44
CA GLU A 224 -29.74 36.89 18.26
C GLU A 224 -31.21 36.92 17.83
N ASN A 225 -31.48 36.83 16.52
CA ASN A 225 -32.84 36.76 15.98
C ASN A 225 -33.54 35.46 16.40
N LEU A 226 -32.85 34.32 16.27
CA LEU A 226 -33.37 33.01 16.70
C LEU A 226 -33.60 32.95 18.22
N LYS A 227 -32.72 33.57 19.01
CA LYS A 227 -32.85 33.66 20.47
C LYS A 227 -34.05 34.52 20.86
N ALA A 228 -34.29 35.63 20.17
CA ALA A 228 -35.43 36.51 20.43
C ALA A 228 -36.77 35.88 20.03
N GLU A 229 -36.80 35.08 18.96
CA GLU A 229 -37.97 34.33 18.54
C GLU A 229 -38.35 33.23 19.56
N TYR A 230 -37.35 32.53 20.12
CA TYR A 230 -37.58 31.45 21.08
C TYR A 230 -37.93 31.90 22.50
N LEU A 231 -37.66 33.16 22.86
CA LEU A 231 -37.92 33.74 24.19
C LEU A 231 -39.22 34.56 24.24
N LYS A 232 -39.99 34.58 23.16
CA LYS A 232 -41.40 35.00 23.16
C LYS A 232 -42.29 33.85 23.60
#